data_AF-A0A7L1E935-F1
#
_entry.id   AF-A0A7L1E935-F1
#
_cell.length_a   1.000
_cell.length_b   1.000
_cell.length_c   1.000
_cell.angle_alpha   90.00
_cell.angle_beta   90.00
_cell.angle_gamma   90.00
#
_symmetry.space_group_name_H-M   'P 1'
#
loop_
_entity.id
_entity.type
_entity.pdbx_description
1 polymer ?
#
loop_
_entity_poly.entity_id
_entity_poly.type
_entity_poly.pdbx_seq_one_letter_code
_entity_poly.pdbx_strand_id
1 'polypeptide(L)'
;PGWLLSPAGRPYLDSILHKNQRRVFGLLERPALPPALAVPTVTYKLFLAGKSGVGKTALVAWLGGTPAPPAHHETLGIEATTLFWPAKPRASGRPVLFQLHLWD
;
A
#
# COMPACT_ATOMS: atom_id res chain seq x y z
N PRO A 1 7.25 -10.40 16.71
CA PRO A 1 7.50 -9.81 15.37
C PRO A 1 6.59 -10.47 14.32
N GLY A 2 6.10 -9.72 13.33
CA GLY A 2 5.18 -10.24 12.29
C GLY A 2 5.88 -10.91 11.11
N TRP A 3 5.15 -11.67 10.30
CA TRP A 3 5.69 -12.39 9.13
C TRP A 3 6.46 -11.48 8.16
N LEU A 4 6.00 -10.25 7.94
CA LEU A 4 6.62 -9.32 7.01
C LEU A 4 8.07 -8.93 7.39
N LEU A 5 8.39 -8.97 8.69
CA LEU A 5 9.73 -8.68 9.21
C LEU A 5 10.60 -9.94 9.35
N SER A 6 10.08 -11.12 9.00
CA SER A 6 10.82 -12.37 9.03
C SER A 6 11.69 -12.53 7.76
N PRO A 7 12.72 -13.40 7.78
CA PRO A 7 13.50 -13.72 6.57
C PRO A 7 12.63 -14.17 5.38
N ALA A 8 11.55 -14.89 5.64
CA ALA A 8 10.61 -15.33 4.61
C ALA A 8 9.75 -14.20 4.03
N GLY A 9 9.48 -13.14 4.80
CA GLY A 9 8.72 -11.97 4.38
C GLY A 9 9.57 -10.88 3.72
N ARG A 10 10.89 -10.90 3.98
CA ARG A 10 11.81 -9.84 3.58
C ARG A 10 11.82 -9.55 2.06
N PRO A 11 11.87 -10.55 1.15
CA PRO A 11 11.83 -10.29 -0.28
C PRO A 11 10.54 -9.59 -0.73
N TYR A 12 9.42 -9.89 -0.08
CA TYR A 12 8.15 -9.23 -0.36
C TYR A 12 8.16 -7.78 0.08
N LEU A 13 8.69 -7.52 1.29
CA LEU A 13 8.85 -6.16 1.78
C LEU A 13 9.78 -5.34 0.87
N ASP A 14 10.92 -5.91 0.48
CA ASP A 14 11.88 -5.23 -0.40
C ASP A 14 11.30 -4.94 -1.79
N SER A 15 10.31 -5.71 -2.26
CA SER A 15 9.63 -5.43 -3.54
C SER A 15 8.82 -4.13 -3.55
N ILE A 16 8.41 -3.63 -2.38
CA ILE A 16 7.63 -2.40 -2.21
C ILE A 16 8.44 -1.25 -1.60
N LEU A 17 9.70 -1.48 -1.25
CA LEU A 17 10.60 -0.47 -0.69
C LEU A 17 11.73 -0.13 -1.68
N HIS A 18 12.16 1.13 -1.66
CA HIS A 18 13.37 1.60 -2.32
C HIS A 18 14.13 2.51 -1.35
N LYS A 19 15.39 2.18 -1.03
CA LYS A 19 16.20 2.93 -0.04
C LYS A 19 15.49 3.11 1.32
N ASN A 20 14.85 2.05 1.81
CA ASN A 20 14.01 2.05 3.03
C ASN A 20 12.81 3.02 3.02
N GLN A 21 12.46 3.58 1.87
CA GLN A 21 11.25 4.36 1.66
C GLN A 21 10.25 3.56 0.85
N ARG A 22 8.95 3.83 1.04
CA ARG A 22 7.93 3.14 0.26
C ARG A 22 7.98 3.62 -1.18
N ARG A 23 7.99 2.67 -2.11
CA ARG A 23 7.99 2.97 -3.54
C ARG A 23 6.58 3.37 -3.96
N VAL A 24 6.49 4.48 -4.69
CA VAL A 24 5.29 4.86 -5.43
C VAL A 24 5.28 4.10 -6.75
N PHE A 25 4.15 3.48 -7.07
CA PHE A 25 3.96 2.74 -8.31
C PHE A 25 3.02 3.54 -9.22
N GLY A 26 3.40 3.71 -10.48
CA GLY A 26 2.51 4.25 -11.50
C GLY A 26 1.31 3.31 -11.78
N LEU A 27 0.35 3.79 -12.57
CA LEU A 27 -0.91 3.08 -12.87
C LEU A 27 -0.71 1.66 -13.41
N LEU A 28 0.34 1.46 -14.21
CA LEU A 28 0.69 0.18 -14.83
C LEU A 28 1.83 -0.55 -14.11
N GLU A 29 2.47 0.11 -13.14
CA GLU A 29 3.59 -0.49 -12.41
C GLU A 29 3.10 -1.44 -11.33
N ARG A 30 3.89 -2.48 -11.09
CA ARG A 30 3.64 -3.46 -10.04
C ARG A 30 4.97 -3.82 -9.36
N PRO A 31 4.95 -4.23 -8.08
CA PRO A 31 6.12 -4.78 -7.43
C PRO A 31 6.63 -5.98 -8.21
N ALA A 32 7.91 -5.94 -8.60
CA ALA A 32 8.54 -7.05 -9.28
C ALA A 32 9.04 -8.05 -8.24
N LEU A 33 8.46 -9.25 -8.24
CA LEU A 33 8.92 -10.38 -7.43
C LEU A 33 9.57 -11.42 -8.34
N PRO A 34 10.64 -12.10 -7.88
CA PRO A 34 11.19 -13.26 -8.59
C PRO A 34 10.09 -14.32 -8.83
N PRO A 35 10.13 -15.08 -9.94
CA PRO A 35 9.10 -16.08 -10.25
C PRO A 35 8.85 -17.10 -9.13
N ALA A 36 9.90 -17.50 -8.40
CA ALA A 36 9.81 -18.42 -7.26
C ALA A 36 9.02 -17.84 -6.05
N LEU A 37 8.82 -16.53 -6.02
CA LEU A 37 8.11 -15.79 -4.97
C LEU A 37 6.82 -15.15 -5.48
N ALA A 38 6.38 -15.51 -6.69
CA ALA A 38 5.14 -15.00 -7.25
C ALA A 38 3.95 -15.43 -6.38
N VAL A 39 3.10 -14.47 -6.06
CA VAL A 39 1.92 -14.65 -5.21
C VAL A 39 0.69 -14.05 -5.87
N PRO A 40 -0.51 -14.56 -5.58
CA PRO A 40 -1.73 -13.95 -6.08
C PRO A 40 -1.83 -12.49 -5.60
N THR A 41 -2.20 -11.60 -6.53
CA THR A 41 -2.56 -10.23 -6.21
C THR A 41 -4.05 -10.17 -5.90
N VAL A 42 -4.41 -9.59 -4.76
CA VAL A 42 -5.81 -9.43 -4.35
C VAL A 42 -6.13 -7.96 -4.27
N THR A 43 -7.08 -7.51 -5.09
CA THR A 43 -7.39 -6.10 -5.25
C THR A 43 -8.57 -5.69 -4.39
N TYR A 44 -8.41 -4.60 -3.64
CA TYR A 44 -9.46 -3.99 -2.84
C TYR A 44 -9.57 -2.50 -3.15
N LYS A 45 -10.82 -2.03 -3.20
CA LYS A 45 -11.13 -0.60 -3.18
C LYS A 45 -11.51 -0.23 -1.76
N LEU A 46 -10.81 0.75 -1.20
CA LEU A 46 -10.99 1.25 0.15
C LEU A 46 -11.42 2.71 0.07
N PHE A 47 -12.66 2.99 0.47
CA PHE A 47 -13.19 4.35 0.52
C PHE A 47 -12.91 4.96 1.90
N LEU A 48 -12.26 6.11 1.93
CA LEU A 48 -11.98 6.84 3.17
C LEU A 48 -13.10 7.83 3.43
N ALA A 49 -13.93 7.53 4.43
CA ALA A 49 -15.03 8.39 4.84
C ALA A 49 -14.73 9.06 6.19
N GLY A 50 -15.11 10.33 6.32
CA GLY A 50 -14.94 11.10 7.55
C GLY A 50 -15.13 12.59 7.32
N LYS A 51 -15.27 13.35 8.42
CA LYS A 51 -15.44 14.82 8.37
C LYS A 51 -14.28 15.49 7.61
N SER A 52 -14.50 16.73 7.16
CA SER A 52 -13.43 17.54 6.59
C SER A 52 -12.32 17.77 7.62
N GLY A 53 -11.06 17.82 7.19
CA GLY A 53 -9.91 18.10 8.06
C GLY A 53 -9.47 17.00 9.03
N VAL A 54 -10.09 15.81 9.02
CA VAL A 54 -9.73 14.72 9.97
C VAL A 54 -8.45 13.96 9.60
N GLY A 55 -7.78 14.31 8.50
CA GLY A 55 -6.51 13.71 8.09
C GLY A 55 -6.62 12.51 7.14
N LYS A 56 -7.70 12.37 6.36
CA LYS A 56 -7.86 11.29 5.37
C LYS A 56 -6.74 11.32 4.31
N THR A 57 -6.52 12.47 3.69
CA THR A 57 -5.45 12.69 2.72
C THR A 57 -4.06 12.47 3.33
N ALA A 58 -3.86 12.93 4.57
CA ALA A 58 -2.61 12.71 5.30
C ALA A 58 -2.36 11.21 5.57
N LEU A 59 -3.41 10.44 5.88
CA LEU A 59 -3.32 8.99 6.04
C LEU A 59 -2.96 8.30 4.72
N VAL A 60 -3.58 8.69 3.61
CA VAL A 60 -3.24 8.15 2.28
C VAL A 60 -1.78 8.44 1.94
N ALA A 61 -1.32 9.67 2.15
CA ALA A 61 0.06 10.07 1.91
C ALA A 61 1.05 9.28 2.79
N TRP A 62 0.77 9.17 4.09
CA TRP A 62 1.59 8.41 5.03
C TRP A 62 1.67 6.92 4.66
N LEU A 63 0.54 6.31 4.31
CA LEU A 63 0.52 4.92 3.83
C LEU A 63 1.30 4.78 2.52
N GLY A 64 1.24 5.77 1.62
CA GLY A 64 1.98 5.78 0.36
C GLY A 64 3.47 6.07 0.48
N GLY A 65 3.94 6.55 1.64
CA GLY A 65 5.30 7.04 1.81
C GLY A 65 5.55 8.36 1.07
N THR A 66 4.51 9.15 0.83
CA THR A 66 4.61 10.50 0.27
C THR A 66 4.43 11.53 1.40
N PRO A 67 5.01 12.74 1.27
CA PRO A 67 4.80 13.79 2.27
C PRO A 67 3.32 14.16 2.36
N ALA A 68 2.83 14.39 3.57
CA ALA A 68 1.49 14.91 3.78
C ALA A 68 1.39 16.35 3.25
N PRO A 69 0.23 16.77 2.70
CA PRO A 69 0.02 18.16 2.31
C PRO A 69 0.23 19.10 3.52
N PRO A 70 0.97 20.21 3.36
CA PRO A 70 1.29 21.13 4.46
C PRO A 70 0.09 21.98 4.91
N ALA A 71 -0.93 22.11 4.07
CA ALA A 71 -2.16 22.83 4.36
C ALA A 71 -3.37 21.91 4.07
N HIS A 72 -4.41 22.04 4.89
CA HIS A 72 -5.67 21.34 4.64
C HIS A 72 -6.41 22.01 3.48
N HIS A 73 -6.56 21.28 2.38
CA HIS A 73 -7.49 21.61 1.31
C HIS A 73 -8.51 20.48 1.21
N GLU A 74 -9.77 20.81 0.98
CA GLU A 74 -10.76 19.77 0.67
C GLU A 74 -10.42 19.13 -0.67
N THR A 75 -10.38 17.80 -0.69
CA THR A 75 -10.23 17.03 -1.92
C THR A 75 -11.44 17.32 -2.81
N LEU A 76 -11.21 18.06 -3.90
CA LEU A 76 -12.26 18.35 -4.88
C LEU A 76 -12.45 17.11 -5.76
N GLY A 77 -13.47 16.32 -5.45
CA GLY A 77 -13.74 15.06 -6.15
C GLY A 77 -13.15 13.85 -5.42
N ILE A 78 -12.71 12.85 -6.18
CA ILE A 78 -12.13 11.61 -5.65
C ILE A 78 -10.68 11.51 -6.11
N GLU A 79 -9.77 11.39 -5.15
CA GLU A 79 -8.38 11.06 -5.43
C GLU A 79 -8.11 9.59 -5.13
N ALA A 80 -7.65 8.86 -6.14
CA ALA A 80 -7.38 7.42 -6.04
C ALA A 80 -5.88 7.15 -6.00
N THR A 81 -5.38 6.64 -4.87
CA THR A 81 -3.98 6.20 -4.71
C THR A 81 -3.90 4.68 -4.67
N THR A 82 -3.01 4.10 -5.48
CA THR A 82 -2.79 2.64 -5.50
C THR A 82 -1.56 2.27 -4.68
N LEU A 83 -1.74 1.39 -3.69
CA LEU A 83 -0.67 0.86 -2.85
C LEU A 83 -0.57 -0.65 -2.98
N PHE A 84 0.65 -1.17 -2.90
CA PHE A 84 0.88 -2.60 -2.77
C PHE A 84 1.28 -2.96 -1.34
N TRP A 85 0.67 -4.02 -0.80
CA TRP A 85 0.90 -4.46 0.57
C TRP A 85 1.04 -5.99 0.66
N PRO A 86 2.26 -6.52 0.83
CA PRO A 86 2.45 -7.95 1.01
C PRO A 86 2.02 -8.39 2.41
N ALA A 87 1.30 -9.49 2.49
CA ALA A 87 0.81 -10.03 3.73
C ALA A 87 0.68 -11.55 3.69
N LYS A 88 0.63 -12.17 4.86
CA LYS A 88 0.31 -13.59 5.01
C LYS A 88 -0.93 -13.72 5.90
N PRO A 89 -2.13 -13.82 5.31
CA PRO A 89 -3.37 -13.98 6.07
C PRO A 89 -3.30 -15.23 6.96
N ARG A 90 -3.75 -15.08 8.21
CA ARG A 90 -3.67 -16.15 9.22
C ARG A 90 -4.46 -17.39 8.81
N ALA A 91 -5.63 -17.20 8.21
CA ALA A 91 -6.52 -18.29 7.80
C ALA A 91 -5.95 -19.15 6.67
N SER A 92 -5.28 -18.54 5.69
CA SER A 92 -4.73 -19.27 4.54
C SER A 92 -3.31 -19.78 4.78
N GLY A 93 -2.53 -19.08 5.60
CA GLY A 93 -1.10 -19.36 5.75
C GLY A 93 -0.31 -19.19 4.45
N ARG A 94 -0.87 -18.54 3.43
CA ARG A 94 -0.24 -18.32 2.12
C ARG A 94 0.00 -16.83 1.89
N PRO A 95 1.21 -16.40 1.49
CA PRO A 95 1.46 -15.01 1.14
C PRO A 95 0.58 -14.53 -0.02
N VAL A 96 0.16 -13.27 0.05
CA VAL A 96 -0.58 -12.54 -0.99
C VAL A 96 0.00 -11.14 -1.13
N LEU A 97 -0.18 -10.54 -2.31
CA LEU A 97 0.09 -9.14 -2.53
C LEU A 97 -1.24 -8.39 -2.61
N PHE A 98 -1.57 -7.58 -1.60
CA PHE A 98 -2.75 -6.74 -1.71
C PHE A 98 -2.48 -5.55 -2.63
N GLN A 99 -3.38 -5.29 -3.56
CA GLN A 99 -3.44 -4.05 -4.31
C GLN A 99 -4.59 -3.21 -3.75
N LEU A 100 -4.26 -2.16 -3.01
CA LEU A 100 -5.21 -1.31 -2.31
C LEU A 100 -5.40 -0.02 -3.10
N HIS A 101 -6.61 0.21 -3.58
CA HIS A 101 -7.02 1.49 -4.15
C HIS A 101 -7.67 2.31 -3.05
N LEU A 102 -6.90 3.24 -2.47
CA LEU A 102 -7.38 4.21 -1.50
C LEU A 102 -8.10 5.34 -2.25
N TRP A 103 -9.40 5.47 -2.01
CA TRP A 103 -10.25 6.52 -2.56
C TRP A 103 -10.54 7.51 -1.44
N ASP A 104 -9.83 8.63 -1.45
CA ASP A 104 -10.06 9.79 -0.58
C ASP A 104 -11.03 10.77 -1.26
#